data_AF-A0A1E1W5T3-F1
#
_entry.id   AF-A0A1E1W5T3-F1
#
_cell.length_a   1.000
_cell.length_b   1.000
_cell.length_c   1.000
_cell.angle_alpha   90.00
_cell.angle_beta   90.00
_cell.angle_gamma   90.00
#
_symmetry.space_group_name_H-M   'P 1'
#
loop_
_entity.id
_entity.type
_entity.pdbx_description
1 polymer ?
#
loop_
_entity_poly.entity_id
_entity_poly.type
_entity_poly.pdbx_seq_one_letter_code
_entity_poly.pdbx_strand_id
1 'polypeptide(L)'
;MYNNTSATLMLQTIMVLMNQNNTDVTNFPAPYSEDMEFERCYGMYGCFSKSYPWTDNRPDNYFPAPPEDMGVRYAAFTRRNRNIPVLLQANDTDKIRTANFDSKGPFYFISHGFLEGGHKIWVQNMADALLNLEGNDGATVFVVDWR
;
A
#
# COMPACT_ATOMS: atom_id res chain seq x y z
N MET A 1 -30.53 40.53 45.47
CA MET A 1 -29.18 40.91 45.00
C MET A 1 -28.76 39.91 43.92
N TYR A 2 -29.00 40.22 42.65
CA TYR A 2 -28.57 39.39 41.52
C TYR A 2 -27.23 39.95 40.99
N ASN A 3 -26.23 39.09 40.90
CA ASN A 3 -24.85 39.44 40.58
C ASN A 3 -24.69 39.54 39.05
N ASN A 4 -24.90 40.74 38.50
CA ASN A 4 -24.93 41.02 37.05
C ASN A 4 -23.54 41.09 36.38
N THR A 5 -22.48 40.69 37.07
CA THR A 5 -21.08 40.80 36.62
C THR A 5 -20.64 39.65 35.72
N SER A 6 -21.22 38.45 35.83
CA SER A 6 -20.74 37.29 35.05
C SER A 6 -21.08 37.35 33.56
N ALA A 7 -22.26 37.85 33.19
CA ALA A 7 -22.69 37.90 31.79
C ALA A 7 -21.97 39.01 31.00
N THR A 8 -21.66 40.14 31.65
CA THR A 8 -20.92 41.25 31.06
C THR A 8 -19.46 40.90 30.82
N LEU A 9 -18.82 40.18 31.76
CA LEU A 9 -17.47 39.63 31.57
C LEU A 9 -17.39 38.67 30.38
N MET A 10 -18.36 37.76 30.24
CA MET A 10 -18.42 36.84 29.09
C MET A 10 -18.58 37.58 27.77
N LEU A 11 -19.49 38.57 27.71
CA LEU A 11 -19.74 39.32 26.48
C LEU A 11 -18.55 40.21 26.08
N GLN A 12 -17.87 40.83 27.06
CA GLN A 12 -16.65 41.61 26.83
C GLN A 12 -15.50 40.71 26.37
N THR A 13 -15.37 39.51 26.93
CA THR A 13 -14.35 38.54 26.48
C THR A 13 -14.61 38.12 25.03
N ILE A 14 -15.87 37.83 24.66
CA ILE A 14 -16.25 37.50 23.28
C ILE A 14 -15.99 38.67 22.32
N MET A 15 -16.35 39.91 22.70
CA MET A 15 -16.09 41.09 21.87
C MET A 15 -14.59 41.35 21.68
N VAL A 16 -13.77 41.14 22.70
CA VAL A 16 -12.31 41.28 22.60
C VAL A 16 -11.73 40.21 21.67
N LEU A 17 -12.22 38.96 21.75
CA LEU A 17 -11.82 37.88 20.85
C LEU A 17 -12.24 38.12 19.40
N MET A 18 -13.43 38.69 19.17
CA MET A 18 -13.91 39.04 17.82
C MET A 18 -13.21 40.26 17.21
N ASN A 19 -12.62 41.12 18.06
CA ASN A 19 -11.95 42.36 17.63
C ASN A 19 -10.42 42.21 17.52
N GLN A 20 -9.86 41.03 17.81
CA GLN A 20 -8.47 40.72 17.51
C GLN A 20 -8.32 40.37 16.02
N ASN A 21 -8.12 41.43 15.23
CA ASN A 21 -7.67 41.35 13.86
C ASN A 21 -6.19 40.92 13.82
N ASN A 22 -5.92 39.62 13.93
CA ASN A 22 -4.61 39.05 13.63
C ASN A 22 -4.78 37.64 13.04
N THR A 23 -4.30 37.52 11.81
CA THR A 23 -4.47 36.43 10.85
C THR A 23 -3.72 35.13 11.16
N ASP A 24 -3.38 34.87 12.43
CA ASP A 24 -2.53 33.72 12.81
C ASP A 24 -3.17 32.73 13.78
N VAL A 25 -4.42 32.94 14.22
CA VAL A 25 -5.11 32.04 15.17
C VAL A 25 -6.21 31.19 14.52
N THR A 26 -6.53 31.43 13.24
CA THR A 26 -7.56 30.70 12.49
C THR A 26 -7.00 29.72 11.48
N ASN A 27 -5.69 29.43 11.50
CA ASN A 27 -5.14 28.25 10.83
C ASN A 27 -5.51 27.00 11.64
N PHE A 28 -6.81 26.70 11.68
CA PHE A 28 -7.24 25.34 11.93
C PHE A 28 -6.67 24.52 10.76
N PRO A 29 -5.89 23.45 11.01
CA PRO A 29 -5.59 22.50 9.96
C PRO A 29 -6.92 22.10 9.33
N ALA A 30 -6.97 22.08 7.99
CA ALA A 30 -8.16 21.71 7.25
C ALA A 30 -8.83 20.49 7.92
N PRO A 31 -10.18 20.46 8.02
CA PRO A 31 -10.86 19.35 8.67
C PRO A 31 -10.36 18.07 8.02
N TYR A 32 -9.95 17.10 8.86
CA TYR A 32 -9.52 15.76 8.53
C TYR A 32 -10.42 15.14 7.44
N SER A 33 -10.16 15.44 6.17
CA SER A 33 -10.97 14.98 5.05
C SER A 33 -10.71 13.50 4.75
N GLU A 34 -9.55 13.00 5.16
CA GLU A 34 -9.18 11.58 5.06
C GLU A 34 -10.06 10.67 5.93
N ASP A 35 -10.57 11.18 7.06
CA ASP A 35 -11.44 10.42 7.98
C ASP A 35 -12.86 10.22 7.39
N MET A 36 -13.24 11.00 6.38
CA MET A 36 -14.53 10.86 5.67
C MET A 36 -14.44 10.10 4.35
N GLU A 37 -13.22 9.87 3.83
CA GLU A 37 -13.03 9.07 2.61
C GLU A 37 -13.21 7.59 2.96
N PHE A 38 -14.21 6.93 2.38
CA PHE A 38 -14.47 5.50 2.59
C PHE A 38 -13.93 4.62 1.48
N GLU A 39 -13.55 5.18 0.33
CA GLU A 39 -13.07 4.46 -0.83
C GLU A 39 -11.97 5.25 -1.53
N ARG A 40 -10.87 4.56 -1.89
CA ARG A 40 -9.74 5.14 -2.61
C ARG A 40 -9.34 4.25 -3.79
N CYS A 41 -9.14 4.84 -4.97
CA CYS A 41 -8.86 4.09 -6.19
C CYS A 41 -7.41 4.24 -6.67
N TYR A 42 -6.81 3.13 -7.11
CA TYR A 42 -5.44 3.05 -7.60
C TYR A 42 -5.39 2.51 -9.03
N GLY A 43 -5.73 3.34 -10.02
CA GLY A 43 -5.59 3.02 -11.44
C GLY A 43 -6.11 1.63 -11.82
N MET A 44 -5.26 0.79 -12.40
CA MET A 44 -5.61 -0.58 -12.83
C MET A 44 -5.95 -1.55 -11.68
N TYR A 45 -5.66 -1.19 -10.44
CA TYR A 45 -5.91 -2.02 -9.25
C TYR A 45 -7.31 -1.81 -8.65
N GLY A 46 -8.09 -0.87 -9.20
CA GLY A 46 -9.45 -0.59 -8.74
C GLY A 46 -9.48 0.18 -7.43
N CYS A 47 -10.59 0.06 -6.69
CA CYS A 47 -10.88 0.84 -5.50
C CYS A 47 -10.87 -0.02 -4.24
N PHE A 48 -10.36 0.56 -3.16
CA PHE A 48 -10.20 -0.06 -1.86
C PHE A 48 -11.09 0.67 -0.87
N SER A 49 -12.02 -0.07 -0.28
CA SER A 49 -12.95 0.48 0.71
C SER A 49 -12.43 0.27 2.13
N LYS A 50 -12.65 1.27 2.99
CA LYS A 50 -12.55 1.13 4.44
C LYS A 50 -13.86 0.68 5.09
N SER A 51 -14.96 0.57 4.34
CA SER A 51 -16.24 0.08 4.88
C SER A 51 -16.23 -1.43 5.14
N TYR A 52 -17.28 -1.95 5.80
CA TYR A 52 -17.46 -3.38 6.01
C TYR A 52 -17.26 -4.19 4.69
N PRO A 53 -16.55 -5.32 4.70
CA PRO A 53 -16.03 -6.06 5.87
C PRO A 53 -14.64 -5.60 6.33
N TRP A 54 -14.05 -4.58 5.72
CA TRP A 54 -12.65 -4.19 5.98
C TRP A 54 -12.44 -3.49 7.33
N THR A 55 -13.51 -3.02 7.98
CA THR A 55 -13.51 -2.53 9.37
C THR A 55 -13.60 -3.64 10.42
N ASP A 56 -14.06 -4.84 10.07
CA ASP A 56 -14.35 -5.87 11.07
C ASP A 56 -13.04 -6.45 11.64
N ASN A 57 -12.89 -6.44 12.95
CA ASN A 57 -11.66 -6.79 13.67
C ASN A 57 -10.41 -5.95 13.28
N ARG A 58 -10.60 -4.79 12.65
CA ARG A 58 -9.52 -3.87 12.23
C ARG A 58 -9.84 -2.43 12.70
N PRO A 59 -9.60 -2.11 13.99
CA PRO A 59 -9.91 -0.78 14.53
C PRO A 59 -9.07 0.31 13.86
N ASP A 60 -7.82 -0.02 13.53
CA ASP A 60 -6.92 0.79 12.73
C ASP A 60 -7.07 0.44 11.25
N ASN A 61 -8.12 0.96 10.62
CA ASN A 61 -8.41 0.70 9.20
C ASN A 61 -7.90 1.84 8.32
N TYR A 62 -6.67 1.71 7.82
CA TYR A 62 -6.08 2.63 6.86
C TYR A 62 -6.26 2.12 5.42
N PHE A 63 -6.25 3.03 4.45
CA PHE A 63 -6.10 2.62 3.06
C PHE A 63 -4.74 1.93 2.86
N PRO A 64 -4.64 0.97 1.94
CA PRO A 64 -3.35 0.45 1.50
C PRO A 64 -2.44 1.58 1.04
N ALA A 65 -1.13 1.42 1.18
CA ALA A 65 -0.18 2.34 0.59
C ALA A 65 -0.37 2.41 -0.94
N PRO A 66 -0.13 3.58 -1.58
CA PRO A 66 -0.18 3.70 -3.03
C PRO A 66 0.75 2.67 -3.72
N PRO A 67 0.37 2.11 -4.89
CA PRO A 67 1.20 1.13 -5.59
C PRO A 67 2.62 1.61 -5.92
N GLU A 68 2.76 2.90 -6.23
CA GLU A 68 4.04 3.57 -6.46
C GLU A 68 4.94 3.56 -5.23
N ASP A 69 4.37 3.69 -4.04
CA ASP A 69 5.09 3.67 -2.76
C ASP A 69 5.44 2.24 -2.34
N MET A 70 4.56 1.27 -2.62
CA MET A 70 4.84 -0.15 -2.37
C MET A 70 5.96 -0.68 -3.26
N GLY A 71 6.19 -0.08 -4.43
CA GLY A 71 7.34 -0.37 -5.29
C GLY A 71 7.47 -1.83 -5.70
N VAL A 72 6.35 -2.57 -5.78
CA VAL A 72 6.33 -4.04 -5.91
C VAL A 72 7.11 -4.49 -7.15
N ARG A 73 8.04 -5.44 -6.94
CA ARG A 73 8.88 -6.01 -8.01
C ARG A 73 8.58 -7.49 -8.18
N TYR A 74 8.59 -7.94 -9.43
CA TYR A 74 8.39 -9.34 -9.78
C TYR A 74 9.68 -9.88 -10.42
N ALA A 75 10.50 -10.57 -9.63
CA ALA A 75 11.71 -11.21 -10.13
C ALA A 75 11.37 -12.61 -10.64
N ALA A 76 11.45 -12.83 -11.95
CA ALA A 76 11.10 -14.10 -12.58
C ALA A 76 12.34 -14.97 -12.85
N PHE A 77 12.33 -16.17 -12.27
CA PHE A 77 13.37 -17.18 -12.39
C PHE A 77 12.85 -18.38 -13.16
N THR A 78 13.71 -18.95 -14.01
CA THR A 78 13.50 -20.22 -14.69
C THR A 78 14.77 -21.06 -14.52
N ARG A 79 14.75 -22.33 -14.94
CA ARG A 79 15.98 -23.15 -14.99
C ARG A 79 17.12 -22.49 -15.78
N ARG A 80 16.80 -21.66 -16.77
CA ARG A 80 17.76 -21.00 -17.67
C ARG A 80 18.41 -19.75 -17.07
N ASN A 81 17.78 -19.13 -16.06
CA ASN A 81 18.23 -17.84 -15.51
C ASN A 81 18.11 -17.79 -13.98
N ARG A 82 18.77 -18.73 -13.30
CA ARG A 82 18.70 -18.84 -11.83
C ARG A 82 19.33 -17.68 -11.06
N ASN A 83 20.40 -17.10 -11.60
CA ASN A 83 21.16 -16.08 -10.89
C ASN A 83 20.70 -14.66 -11.23
N ILE A 84 20.18 -14.46 -12.44
CA ILE A 84 19.77 -13.15 -12.96
C ILE A 84 18.30 -13.24 -13.38
N PRO A 85 17.36 -12.78 -12.54
CA PRO A 85 15.95 -12.85 -12.86
C PRO A 85 15.58 -11.86 -13.97
N VAL A 86 14.51 -12.17 -14.69
CA VAL A 86 13.82 -11.15 -15.50
C VAL A 86 12.98 -10.32 -14.53
N LEU A 87 13.32 -9.03 -14.38
CA LEU A 87 12.56 -8.12 -13.52
C LEU A 87 11.34 -7.58 -14.27
N LEU A 88 10.15 -7.77 -13.71
CA LEU A 88 8.88 -7.33 -14.31
C LEU A 88 8.15 -6.35 -13.40
N GLN A 89 7.25 -5.59 -14.01
CA GLN A 89 6.26 -4.73 -13.36
C GLN A 89 4.88 -5.11 -13.89
N ALA A 90 3.85 -5.03 -13.03
CA ALA A 90 2.51 -5.50 -13.38
C ALA A 90 1.86 -4.69 -14.51
N ASN A 91 2.21 -3.41 -14.64
CA ASN A 91 1.70 -2.51 -15.68
C ASN A 91 2.49 -2.57 -17.00
N ASP A 92 3.64 -3.25 -17.04
CA ASP A 92 4.48 -3.37 -18.24
C ASP A 92 4.12 -4.65 -19.03
N THR A 93 2.99 -4.60 -19.72
CA THR A 93 2.45 -5.74 -20.47
C THR A 93 3.34 -6.17 -21.63
N ASP A 94 4.09 -5.23 -22.22
CA ASP A 94 4.97 -5.51 -23.35
C ASP A 94 6.21 -6.28 -22.89
N LYS A 95 6.79 -5.92 -21.74
CA LYS A 95 7.87 -6.69 -21.14
C LYS A 95 7.43 -8.07 -20.71
N ILE A 96 6.21 -8.21 -20.17
CA ILE A 96 5.65 -9.54 -19.82
C ILE A 96 5.51 -10.41 -21.07
N ARG A 97 4.97 -9.86 -22.17
CA ARG A 97 4.79 -10.60 -23.43
C ARG A 97 6.12 -11.02 -24.07
N THR A 98 7.14 -10.19 -23.95
CA THR A 98 8.46 -10.45 -24.54
C THR A 98 9.40 -11.25 -23.62
N ALA A 99 9.01 -11.51 -22.37
CA ALA A 99 9.83 -12.24 -21.39
C ALA A 99 10.07 -13.72 -21.72
N ASN A 100 9.38 -14.27 -22.74
CA ASN A 100 9.62 -15.61 -23.30
C ASN A 100 9.57 -16.74 -22.26
N PHE A 101 8.60 -16.67 -21.33
CA PHE A 101 8.28 -17.76 -20.43
C PHE A 101 7.58 -18.88 -21.19
N ASP A 102 7.84 -20.13 -20.79
CA ASP A 102 7.16 -21.28 -21.37
C ASP A 102 5.73 -21.36 -20.83
N SER A 103 4.75 -21.03 -21.67
CA SER A 103 3.34 -21.04 -21.31
C SER A 103 2.79 -22.44 -21.03
N LYS A 104 3.53 -23.51 -21.36
CA LYS A 104 3.15 -24.90 -21.04
C LYS A 104 3.65 -25.35 -19.66
N GLY A 105 4.61 -24.62 -19.09
CA GLY A 105 5.14 -24.91 -17.76
C GLY A 105 4.30 -24.27 -16.64
N PRO A 106 4.45 -24.74 -15.39
CA PRO A 106 3.78 -24.15 -14.26
C PRO A 106 4.39 -22.79 -13.89
N PHE A 107 3.53 -21.90 -13.40
CA PHE A 107 3.94 -20.63 -12.81
C PHE A 107 3.75 -20.68 -11.29
N TYR A 108 4.81 -20.38 -10.55
CA TYR A 108 4.78 -20.29 -9.10
C TYR A 108 5.01 -18.85 -8.66
N PHE A 109 4.33 -18.42 -7.59
CA PHE A 109 4.55 -17.12 -6.98
C PHE A 109 4.96 -17.33 -5.52
N ILE A 110 6.07 -16.73 -5.13
CA ILE A 110 6.58 -16.71 -3.76
C ILE A 110 6.53 -15.26 -3.30
N SER A 111 5.72 -14.98 -2.30
CA SER A 111 5.67 -13.67 -1.64
C SER A 111 6.20 -13.79 -0.23
N HIS A 112 7.04 -12.84 0.16
CA HIS A 112 7.46 -12.72 1.55
C HIS A 112 6.37 -12.06 2.41
N GLY A 113 6.61 -12.00 3.71
CA GLY A 113 5.67 -11.51 4.72
C GLY A 113 6.27 -10.42 5.61
N PHE A 114 5.87 -10.43 6.88
CA PHE A 114 6.25 -9.43 7.87
C PHE A 114 7.77 -9.16 7.94
N LEU A 115 8.16 -7.89 7.70
CA LEU A 115 9.53 -7.38 7.80
C LEU A 115 10.59 -8.10 6.93
N GLU A 116 10.19 -8.86 5.92
CA GLU A 116 11.11 -9.57 5.04
C GLU A 116 11.26 -8.91 3.68
N GLY A 117 11.85 -9.61 2.71
CA GLY A 117 12.12 -9.12 1.36
C GLY A 117 12.33 -10.30 0.42
N GLY A 118 12.19 -10.09 -0.88
CA GLY A 118 12.34 -11.16 -1.88
C GLY A 118 13.76 -11.76 -1.94
N HIS A 119 14.76 -11.03 -1.43
CA HIS A 119 16.16 -11.45 -1.39
C HIS A 119 16.50 -12.46 -0.28
N LYS A 120 15.55 -12.85 0.58
CA LYS A 120 15.82 -13.77 1.69
C LYS A 120 16.20 -15.16 1.18
N ILE A 121 17.09 -15.83 1.91
CA ILE A 121 17.63 -17.14 1.52
C ILE A 121 16.54 -18.22 1.40
N TRP A 122 15.49 -18.18 2.22
CA TRP A 122 14.40 -19.14 2.14
C TRP A 122 13.60 -19.00 0.84
N VAL A 123 13.47 -17.78 0.31
CA VAL A 123 12.81 -17.49 -0.96
C VAL A 123 13.62 -18.10 -2.10
N GLN A 124 14.94 -17.89 -2.08
CA GLN A 124 15.85 -18.48 -3.07
C GLN A 124 15.82 -20.01 -3.01
N ASN A 125 15.94 -20.59 -1.82
CA ASN A 125 15.89 -22.05 -1.63
C ASN A 125 14.56 -22.64 -2.13
N MET A 126 13.44 -21.97 -1.89
CA MET A 126 12.13 -22.40 -2.37
C MET A 126 12.01 -22.29 -3.90
N ALA A 127 12.49 -21.19 -4.48
CA ALA A 127 12.51 -21.02 -5.93
C ALA A 127 13.36 -22.11 -6.60
N ASP A 128 14.53 -22.42 -6.06
CA ASP A 128 15.39 -23.48 -6.58
C ASP A 128 14.76 -24.86 -6.42
N ALA A 129 14.13 -25.15 -5.27
CA ALA A 129 13.42 -26.41 -5.06
C ALA A 129 12.31 -26.62 -6.10
N LEU A 130 11.45 -25.61 -6.31
CA LEU A 130 10.36 -25.68 -7.29
C LEU A 130 10.89 -25.88 -8.71
N LEU A 131 11.92 -25.12 -9.07
CA LEU A 131 12.56 -25.24 -10.36
C LEU A 131 13.37 -26.54 -10.50
N ASN A 132 13.68 -27.29 -9.45
CA ASN A 132 14.41 -28.57 -9.54
C ASN A 132 13.49 -29.80 -9.54
N LEU A 133 12.19 -29.62 -9.35
CA LEU A 133 11.21 -30.72 -9.42
C LEU A 133 11.25 -31.43 -10.78
N GLU A 134 11.18 -32.76 -10.78
CA GLU A 134 11.08 -33.53 -12.03
C GLU A 134 9.83 -33.09 -12.82
N GLY A 135 9.99 -32.88 -14.13
CA GLY A 135 8.92 -32.35 -15.00
C GLY A 135 8.79 -30.82 -15.05
N ASN A 136 9.51 -30.06 -14.21
CA ASN A 136 9.47 -28.60 -14.19
C ASN A 136 10.47 -27.91 -15.15
N ASP A 137 10.74 -28.50 -16.31
CA ASP A 137 11.67 -27.92 -17.31
C ASP A 137 11.24 -26.54 -17.82
N GLY A 138 9.93 -26.36 -18.02
CA GLY A 138 9.33 -25.09 -18.44
C GLY A 138 8.87 -24.19 -17.30
N ALA A 139 9.13 -24.54 -16.04
CA ALA A 139 8.59 -23.80 -14.90
C ALA A 139 9.17 -22.38 -14.78
N THR A 140 8.33 -21.46 -14.34
CA THR A 140 8.72 -20.09 -13.99
C THR A 140 8.33 -19.80 -12.54
N VAL A 141 9.27 -19.33 -11.74
CA VAL A 141 9.02 -18.90 -10.35
C VAL A 141 9.17 -17.39 -10.28
N PHE A 142 8.10 -16.71 -9.87
CA PHE A 142 8.10 -15.29 -9.58
C PHE A 142 8.31 -15.08 -8.08
N VAL A 143 9.32 -14.30 -7.74
CA VAL A 143 9.48 -13.73 -6.40
C VAL A 143 8.80 -12.37 -6.40
N VAL A 144 7.76 -12.24 -5.56
CA VAL A 144 7.02 -11.00 -5.33
C VAL A 144 7.66 -10.27 -4.16
N ASP A 145 8.34 -9.16 -4.46
CA ASP A 145 8.99 -8.33 -3.46
C ASP A 145 8.22 -7.03 -3.26
N TRP A 146 7.61 -6.87 -2.09
CA TRP A 146 6.79 -5.71 -1.69
C TRP A 146 7.40 -4.94 -0.50
N ARG A 147 8.73 -4.94 -0.39
CA ARG A 147 9.50 -4.23 0.65
C ARG A 147 10.28 -3.05 0.08
#